data_AF-A0AAE1CR83-F1
#
_entry.id   AF-A0AAE1CR83-F1
#
_cell.length_a   1.000
_cell.length_b   1.000
_cell.length_c   1.000
_cell.angle_alpha   90.00
_cell.angle_beta   90.00
_cell.angle_gamma   90.00
#
_symmetry.space_group_name_H-M   'P 1'
#
loop_
_entity.id
_entity.type
_entity.pdbx_description
1 polymer ?
#
loop_
_entity_poly.entity_id
_entity_poly.type
_entity_poly.pdbx_seq_one_letter_code
_entity_poly.pdbx_strand_id
1 'polypeptide(L)'
;MADVERLIKAGSTLGLAGEELNNWVTTQWAEQEKKRKEEIDMLKMEKEKNWEKQKLVEKELELERLRMERQVTSPSASPASSPREHEDHSSRRSLARSPKLPCFDDKQDQIDSYLLRFERYAAVCGWDKSDWAIHRSALLKGKALEVYTRLQEDEALDYDRCRDALLRRYNLTQD
;
A
#
# COMPACT_ATOMS: atom_id res chain seq x y z
N MET A 1 12.54 1.63 -38.86
CA MET A 1 12.35 1.88 -40.30
C MET A 1 10.94 2.37 -40.63
N ALA A 2 9.88 1.77 -40.08
CA ALA A 2 8.50 2.21 -40.30
C ALA A 2 8.22 3.69 -39.96
N ASP A 3 8.82 4.23 -38.90
CA ASP A 3 8.57 5.64 -38.50
C ASP A 3 9.26 6.66 -39.40
N VAL A 4 10.42 6.34 -39.95
CA VAL A 4 11.13 7.22 -40.91
C VAL A 4 10.37 7.29 -42.23
N GLU A 5 9.84 6.16 -42.72
CA GLU A 5 8.98 6.14 -43.93
C GLU A 5 7.68 6.93 -43.73
N ARG A 6 7.09 6.87 -42.53
CA ARG A 6 5.90 7.67 -42.18
C ARG A 6 6.22 9.16 -42.17
N LEU A 7 7.37 9.55 -41.61
CA LEU A 7 7.83 10.94 -41.62
C LEU A 7 8.09 11.43 -43.05
N ILE A 8 8.80 10.66 -43.87
CA ILE A 8 9.04 11.04 -45.28
C ILE A 8 7.71 11.23 -46.02
N LYS A 9 6.78 10.29 -45.87
CA LYS A 9 5.44 10.39 -46.48
C LYS A 9 4.68 11.64 -45.99
N ALA A 10 4.71 11.93 -44.69
CA ALA A 10 4.08 13.11 -44.11
C ALA A 10 4.71 14.41 -44.61
N GLY A 11 6.04 14.49 -44.67
CA GLY A 11 6.75 15.66 -45.21
C GLY A 11 6.46 15.88 -46.69
N SER A 12 6.39 14.81 -47.49
CA SER A 12 5.98 14.91 -48.91
C SER A 12 4.53 15.37 -49.07
N THR A 13 3.60 14.95 -48.19
CA THR A 13 2.22 15.47 -48.21
C THR A 13 2.12 16.94 -47.82
N LEU A 14 3.10 17.47 -47.09
CA LEU A 14 3.21 18.89 -46.77
C LEU A 14 3.87 19.71 -47.89
N GLY A 15 4.21 19.08 -49.02
CA GLY A 15 4.87 19.74 -50.16
C GLY A 15 6.38 19.96 -49.99
N LEU A 16 6.99 19.41 -48.94
CA LEU A 16 8.44 19.50 -48.72
C LEU A 16 9.17 18.53 -49.67
N ALA A 17 10.26 18.99 -50.27
CA ALA A 17 11.08 18.20 -51.18
C ALA A 17 12.56 18.47 -50.99
N GLY A 18 13.40 17.53 -51.44
CA GLY A 18 14.86 17.68 -51.41
C GLY A 18 15.42 17.91 -50.01
N GLU A 19 16.20 18.97 -49.86
CA GLU A 19 16.93 19.30 -48.62
C GLU A 19 15.98 19.71 -47.48
N GLU A 20 14.89 20.43 -47.77
CA GLU A 20 13.91 20.83 -46.77
C GLU A 20 13.18 19.63 -46.15
N LEU A 21 12.85 18.63 -46.98
CA LEU A 21 12.26 17.38 -46.50
C LEU A 21 13.23 16.63 -45.58
N ASN A 22 14.50 16.56 -45.95
CA ASN A 22 15.50 15.85 -45.15
C ASN A 22 15.76 16.54 -43.80
N ASN A 23 15.84 17.87 -43.79
CA ASN A 23 15.98 18.66 -42.56
C ASN A 23 14.76 18.54 -41.65
N TRP A 24 13.56 18.50 -42.23
CA TRP A 24 12.33 18.31 -41.46
C TRP A 24 12.25 16.90 -40.86
N VAL A 25 12.55 15.85 -41.63
CA VAL A 25 12.51 14.45 -41.15
C VAL A 25 13.54 14.23 -40.02
N THR A 26 14.75 14.75 -40.18
CA THR A 26 15.81 14.63 -39.14
C THR A 26 15.43 15.39 -37.87
N THR A 27 14.87 16.59 -37.99
CA THR A 27 14.36 17.38 -36.86
C THR A 27 13.22 16.66 -36.14
N GLN A 28 12.23 16.17 -36.88
CA GLN A 28 11.09 15.46 -36.31
C GLN A 28 11.48 14.15 -35.63
N TRP A 29 12.42 13.40 -36.22
CA TRP A 29 12.94 12.20 -35.58
C TRP A 29 13.67 12.55 -34.28
N ALA A 30 14.57 13.55 -34.28
CA ALA A 30 15.25 13.98 -33.06
C ALA A 30 14.27 14.41 -31.96
N GLU A 31 13.18 15.09 -32.31
CA GLU A 31 12.14 15.50 -31.36
C GLU A 31 11.35 14.30 -30.79
N GLN A 32 11.00 13.32 -31.62
CA GLN A 32 10.34 12.08 -31.15
C GLN A 32 11.25 11.28 -30.23
N GLU A 33 12.53 11.15 -30.58
CA GLU A 33 13.49 10.40 -29.78
C GLU A 33 13.76 11.08 -28.44
N LYS A 34 13.80 12.42 -28.43
CA LYS A 34 13.86 13.20 -27.20
C LYS A 34 12.63 12.95 -26.30
N LYS A 35 11.42 13.02 -26.84
CA LYS A 35 10.18 12.73 -26.07
C LYS A 35 10.17 11.32 -25.52
N ARG A 36 10.54 10.33 -26.33
CA ARG A 36 10.60 8.93 -25.91
C ARG A 36 11.62 8.71 -24.80
N LYS A 37 12.75 9.43 -24.86
CA LYS A 37 13.78 9.41 -23.81
C LYS A 37 13.27 10.05 -22.52
N GLU A 38 12.61 11.20 -22.61
CA GLU A 38 11.99 11.88 -21.47
C GLU A 38 10.93 11.00 -20.80
N GLU A 39 10.06 10.33 -21.56
CA GLU A 39 9.07 9.38 -21.03
C GLU A 39 9.75 8.21 -20.29
N ILE A 40 10.80 7.64 -20.86
CA ILE A 40 11.56 6.55 -20.22
C ILE A 40 12.22 7.04 -18.92
N ASP A 41 12.82 8.22 -18.93
CA ASP A 41 13.48 8.78 -17.76
C ASP A 41 12.46 9.14 -16.66
N MET A 42 11.27 9.62 -17.04
CA MET A 42 10.14 9.81 -16.12
C MET A 42 9.68 8.50 -15.49
N LEU A 43 9.50 7.44 -16.28
CA LEU A 43 9.12 6.11 -15.78
C LEU A 43 10.18 5.54 -14.84
N LYS A 44 11.47 5.74 -15.16
CA LYS A 44 12.57 5.34 -14.27
C LYS A 44 12.53 6.11 -12.95
N MET A 45 12.33 7.43 -12.99
CA MET A 45 12.26 8.26 -11.80
C MET A 45 11.06 7.89 -10.92
N GLU A 46 9.90 7.60 -11.52
CA GLU A 46 8.72 7.16 -10.77
C GLU A 46 8.95 5.79 -10.12
N LYS A 47 9.53 4.85 -10.87
CA LYS A 47 9.89 3.52 -10.35
C LYS A 47 10.92 3.63 -9.21
N GLU A 48 11.88 4.52 -9.33
CA GLU A 48 12.88 4.80 -8.27
C GLU A 48 12.21 5.40 -7.03
N LYS A 49 11.35 6.41 -7.18
CA LYS A 49 10.58 6.98 -6.07
C LYS A 49 9.71 5.93 -5.37
N ASN A 50 9.05 5.07 -6.14
CA ASN A 50 8.22 4.00 -5.58
C ASN A 50 9.08 2.95 -4.87
N TRP A 51 10.25 2.61 -5.44
CA TRP A 51 11.22 1.72 -4.81
C TRP A 51 11.76 2.29 -3.49
N GLU A 52 12.12 3.58 -3.46
CA GLU A 52 12.57 4.27 -2.25
C GLU A 52 11.48 4.28 -1.18
N LYS A 53 10.24 4.64 -1.55
CA LYS A 53 9.08 4.56 -0.64
C LYS A 53 8.89 3.15 -0.08
N GLN A 54 8.96 2.13 -0.93
CA GLN A 54 8.84 0.73 -0.52
C GLN A 54 9.95 0.34 0.46
N LYS A 55 11.19 0.76 0.20
CA LYS A 55 12.34 0.53 1.06
C LYS A 55 12.22 1.25 2.42
N LEU A 56 11.66 2.46 2.44
CA LEU A 56 11.36 3.15 3.70
C LEU A 56 10.32 2.39 4.53
N VAL A 57 9.24 1.92 3.88
CA VAL A 57 8.21 1.12 4.55
C VAL A 57 8.80 -0.18 5.10
N GLU A 58 9.63 -0.87 4.33
CA GLU A 58 10.30 -2.09 4.78
C GLU A 58 11.23 -1.84 5.97
N LYS A 59 12.03 -0.77 5.94
CA LYS A 59 12.93 -0.40 7.05
C LYS A 59 12.15 0.02 8.30
N GLU A 60 11.03 0.73 8.14
CA GLU A 60 10.14 1.06 9.26
C GLU A 60 9.56 -0.21 9.89
N LEU A 61 9.10 -1.15 9.06
CA LEU A 61 8.60 -2.45 9.52
C LEU A 61 9.69 -3.27 10.24
N GLU A 62 10.91 -3.26 9.75
CA GLU A 62 12.05 -3.95 10.41
C GLU A 62 12.38 -3.32 11.77
N LEU A 63 12.42 -1.99 11.86
CA LEU A 63 12.66 -1.29 13.12
C LEU A 63 11.55 -1.57 14.14
N GLU A 64 10.29 -1.60 13.69
CA GLU A 64 9.16 -1.92 14.55
C GLU A 64 9.19 -3.39 15.00
N ARG A 65 9.58 -4.31 14.11
CA ARG A 65 9.82 -5.72 14.46
C ARG A 65 10.89 -5.83 15.56
N LEU A 66 12.00 -5.13 15.43
CA LEU A 66 13.10 -5.17 16.42
C LEU A 66 12.68 -4.57 17.78
N ARG A 67 11.90 -3.48 17.76
CA ARG A 67 11.29 -2.91 18.98
C ARG A 67 10.37 -3.92 19.66
N MET A 68 9.56 -4.62 18.89
CA MET A 68 8.64 -5.62 19.41
C MET A 68 9.40 -6.81 20.01
N GLU A 69 10.41 -7.34 19.33
CA GLU A 69 11.26 -8.43 19.82
C GLU A 69 11.95 -8.09 21.14
N ARG A 70 12.43 -6.85 21.29
CA ARG A 70 13.06 -6.36 22.54
C ARG A 70 12.07 -6.19 23.69
N GLN A 71 10.80 -5.89 23.41
CA GLN A 71 9.75 -5.79 24.43
C GLN A 71 9.26 -7.18 24.88
N VAL A 72 9.27 -8.17 23.99
CA VAL A 72 8.87 -9.56 24.31
C VAL A 72 10.00 -10.33 25.03
N THR A 73 11.26 -9.94 24.82
CA THR A 73 12.45 -10.57 25.43
C THR A 73 12.96 -9.88 26.71
N SER A 74 12.31 -8.81 27.19
CA SER A 74 12.64 -8.22 28.49
C SER A 74 12.19 -9.16 29.61
N PRO A 75 13.11 -9.79 30.37
CA PRO A 75 12.71 -10.56 31.53
C PRO A 75 12.26 -9.55 32.59
N SER A 76 10.98 -9.60 32.93
CA SER A 76 10.41 -8.92 34.08
C SER A 76 11.25 -9.26 35.31
N ALA A 77 12.07 -8.32 35.77
CA ALA A 77 12.67 -8.38 37.09
C ALA A 77 11.57 -8.13 38.12
N SER A 78 11.04 -9.20 38.71
CA SER A 78 10.48 -9.20 40.07
C SER A 78 10.47 -10.63 40.62
N PRO A 79 10.97 -10.85 41.85
CA PRO A 79 11.01 -12.16 42.48
C PRO A 79 9.71 -12.43 43.25
N ALA A 80 9.13 -13.64 43.11
CA ALA A 80 8.55 -14.41 44.21
C ALA A 80 7.78 -15.65 43.71
N SER A 81 8.34 -16.81 44.06
CA SER A 81 7.68 -17.95 44.71
C SER A 81 6.51 -18.70 44.05
N SER A 82 6.88 -19.93 43.65
CA SER A 82 6.22 -21.23 43.83
C SER A 82 5.32 -21.82 42.73
N PRO A 83 5.48 -23.14 42.44
CA PRO A 83 4.82 -23.82 41.32
C PRO A 83 3.61 -24.64 41.80
N ARG A 84 2.47 -24.53 41.12
CA ARG A 84 1.42 -25.57 41.11
C ARG A 84 0.74 -25.67 39.75
N GLU A 85 0.44 -26.91 39.43
CA GLU A 85 0.09 -27.49 38.14
C GLU A 85 -1.41 -27.36 37.84
N HIS A 86 -1.76 -27.11 36.57
CA HIS A 86 -2.75 -27.84 35.75
C HIS A 86 -3.34 -26.96 34.64
N GLU A 87 -3.09 -27.41 33.40
CA GLU A 87 -3.97 -27.52 32.22
C GLU A 87 -5.09 -26.50 31.98
N ASP A 88 -5.10 -26.05 30.72
CA ASP A 88 -6.16 -25.40 29.94
C ASP A 88 -6.47 -23.92 30.19
N HIS A 89 -5.97 -23.09 29.27
CA HIS A 89 -6.67 -21.97 28.62
C HIS A 89 -5.71 -21.34 27.61
N SER A 90 -5.51 -22.00 26.46
CA SER A 90 -4.74 -21.42 25.34
C SER A 90 -5.48 -20.26 24.65
N SER A 91 -6.76 -20.01 24.98
CA SER A 91 -7.64 -19.14 24.21
C SER A 91 -7.74 -17.68 24.70
N ARG A 92 -6.95 -17.26 25.69
CA ARG A 92 -7.04 -15.89 26.26
C ARG A 92 -5.81 -14.99 25.97
N ARG A 93 -4.80 -15.49 25.27
CA ARG A 93 -3.53 -14.74 25.06
C ARG A 93 -3.39 -14.02 23.72
N SER A 94 -4.32 -14.19 22.78
CA SER A 94 -4.28 -13.51 21.48
C SER A 94 -4.93 -12.11 21.49
N LEU A 95 -5.98 -11.89 22.28
CA LEU A 95 -6.70 -10.60 22.38
C LEU A 95 -5.87 -9.44 22.98
N ALA A 96 -4.72 -9.73 23.60
CA ALA A 96 -3.93 -8.74 24.33
C ALA A 96 -2.87 -8.02 23.48
N ARG A 97 -2.71 -8.37 22.20
CA ARG A 97 -1.78 -7.67 21.30
C ARG A 97 -2.53 -6.72 20.39
N SER A 98 -2.99 -5.62 20.96
CA SER A 98 -3.53 -4.50 20.18
C SER A 98 -2.55 -4.14 19.05
N PRO A 99 -3.02 -3.95 17.81
CA PRO A 99 -2.16 -3.56 16.70
C PRO A 99 -1.38 -2.31 17.06
N LYS A 100 -0.06 -2.34 16.88
CA LYS A 100 0.79 -1.16 16.98
C LYS A 100 0.80 -0.31 15.70
N LEU A 101 -0.13 -0.58 14.79
CA LEU A 101 -0.29 0.16 13.56
C LEU A 101 -0.91 1.54 13.87
N PRO A 102 -0.49 2.61 13.19
CA PRO A 102 -1.20 3.88 13.27
C PRO A 102 -2.67 3.71 12.88
N CYS A 103 -3.56 4.44 13.55
CA CYS A 103 -4.97 4.49 13.17
C CYS A 103 -5.12 5.11 11.78
N PHE A 104 -6.14 4.71 11.05
CA PHE A 104 -6.49 5.28 9.75
C PHE A 104 -6.89 6.77 9.87
N ASP A 105 -6.32 7.63 9.01
CA ASP A 105 -6.68 9.03 8.87
C ASP A 105 -7.34 9.31 7.50
N ASP A 106 -8.61 9.72 7.49
CA ASP A 106 -9.37 9.97 6.25
C ASP A 106 -8.83 11.12 5.38
N LYS A 107 -7.97 11.98 5.94
CA LYS A 107 -7.40 13.13 5.23
C LYS A 107 -6.04 12.83 4.61
N GLN A 108 -5.32 11.85 5.15
CA GLN A 108 -3.93 11.57 4.78
C GLN A 108 -3.76 10.19 4.14
N ASP A 109 -4.62 9.23 4.48
CA ASP A 109 -4.51 7.85 4.03
C ASP A 109 -5.56 7.55 2.95
N GLN A 110 -5.12 6.80 1.93
CA GLN A 110 -6.05 6.13 1.01
C GLN A 110 -6.48 4.80 1.63
N ILE A 111 -7.79 4.55 1.65
CA ILE A 111 -8.38 3.38 2.33
C ILE A 111 -7.81 2.06 1.80
N ASP A 112 -7.62 1.92 0.48
CA ASP A 112 -7.08 0.70 -0.15
C ASP A 112 -5.65 0.41 0.33
N SER A 113 -4.81 1.46 0.34
CA SER A 113 -3.41 1.37 0.75
C SER A 113 -3.29 1.05 2.24
N TYR A 114 -4.15 1.65 3.07
CA TYR A 114 -4.20 1.39 4.50
C TYR A 114 -4.62 -0.05 4.81
N LEU A 115 -5.67 -0.54 4.14
CA LEU A 115 -6.14 -1.92 4.31
C LEU A 115 -5.06 -2.92 3.93
N LEU A 116 -4.36 -2.72 2.80
CA LEU A 116 -3.25 -3.57 2.40
C LEU A 116 -2.10 -3.56 3.42
N ARG A 117 -1.80 -2.40 4.01
CA ARG A 117 -0.81 -2.29 5.10
C ARG A 117 -1.23 -3.12 6.30
N PHE A 118 -2.50 -3.06 6.69
CA PHE A 118 -3.06 -3.85 7.77
C PHE A 118 -3.00 -5.37 7.47
N GLU A 119 -3.40 -5.81 6.28
CA GLU A 119 -3.38 -7.23 5.89
C GLU A 119 -1.96 -7.81 5.98
N ARG A 120 -0.97 -7.07 5.47
CA ARG A 120 0.45 -7.47 5.56
C ARG A 120 0.94 -7.52 7.00
N TYR A 121 0.54 -6.55 7.83
CA TYR A 121 0.88 -6.52 9.25
C TYR A 121 0.29 -7.72 9.99
N ALA A 122 -1.00 -7.99 9.79
CA ALA A 122 -1.71 -9.10 10.42
C ALA A 122 -1.13 -10.47 9.98
N ALA A 123 -0.78 -10.62 8.70
CA ALA A 123 -0.12 -11.80 8.17
C ALA A 123 1.25 -12.06 8.82
N VAL A 124 2.08 -11.02 8.98
CA VAL A 124 3.40 -11.12 9.64
C VAL A 124 3.25 -11.43 11.13
N CYS A 125 2.21 -10.91 11.78
CA CYS A 125 1.89 -11.22 13.18
C CYS A 125 1.28 -12.62 13.37
N GLY A 126 0.96 -13.33 12.28
CA GLY A 126 0.36 -14.66 12.33
C GLY A 126 -1.03 -14.66 12.95
N TRP A 127 -1.80 -13.58 12.77
CA TRP A 127 -3.16 -13.49 13.29
C TRP A 127 -4.12 -14.32 12.45
N ASP A 128 -5.04 -15.02 13.11
CA ASP A 128 -6.15 -15.67 12.44
C ASP A 128 -7.09 -14.64 11.81
N LYS A 129 -7.58 -14.94 10.62
CA LYS A 129 -8.43 -14.02 9.84
C LYS A 129 -9.73 -13.65 10.59
N SER A 130 -10.21 -14.52 11.47
CA SER A 130 -11.33 -14.25 12.39
C SER A 130 -11.06 -13.08 13.32
N ASP A 131 -9.81 -12.86 13.70
CA ASP A 131 -9.41 -11.81 14.64
C ASP A 131 -9.06 -10.51 13.91
N TRP A 132 -8.89 -10.54 12.59
CA TRP A 132 -8.51 -9.38 11.79
C TRP A 132 -9.57 -8.27 11.86
N ALA A 133 -10.85 -8.64 11.88
CA ALA A 133 -11.93 -7.67 11.96
C ALA A 133 -11.90 -6.86 13.27
N ILE A 134 -11.63 -7.54 14.39
CA ILE A 134 -11.52 -6.96 15.74
C ILE A 134 -10.29 -6.06 15.84
N HIS A 135 -9.12 -6.54 15.38
CA HIS A 135 -7.91 -5.73 15.41
C HIS A 135 -8.02 -4.52 14.48
N ARG A 136 -8.64 -4.66 13.30
CA ARG A 136 -8.85 -3.53 12.40
C ARG A 136 -9.80 -2.50 13.01
N SER A 137 -10.90 -2.91 13.64
CA SER A 137 -11.87 -1.96 14.21
C SER A 137 -11.24 -1.03 15.25
N ALA A 138 -10.28 -1.54 16.03
CA ALA A 138 -9.50 -0.75 16.98
C ALA A 138 -8.62 0.34 16.33
N LEU A 139 -8.38 0.25 15.02
CA LEU A 139 -7.56 1.19 14.26
C LEU A 139 -8.37 2.16 13.40
N LEU A 140 -9.68 2.00 13.32
CA LEU A 140 -10.56 2.90 12.58
C LEU A 140 -10.95 4.10 13.45
N LYS A 141 -11.07 5.27 12.82
CA LYS A 141 -11.55 6.51 13.45
C LYS A 141 -12.51 7.25 12.53
N GLY A 142 -13.28 8.16 13.12
CA GLY A 142 -14.19 9.05 12.38
C GLY A 142 -15.13 8.29 11.46
N LYS A 143 -15.21 8.71 10.19
CA LYS A 143 -16.11 8.13 9.19
C LYS A 143 -15.90 6.63 8.96
N ALA A 144 -14.67 6.12 9.06
CA ALA A 144 -14.40 4.70 8.88
C ALA A 144 -14.98 3.87 10.03
N LEU A 145 -14.89 4.42 11.25
CA LEU A 145 -15.52 3.80 12.42
C LEU A 145 -17.05 3.88 12.33
N GLU A 146 -17.62 4.97 11.81
CA GLU A 146 -19.07 5.07 11.56
C GLU A 146 -19.58 4.05 10.54
N VAL A 147 -18.78 3.69 9.53
CA VAL A 147 -19.12 2.61 8.59
C VAL A 147 -19.14 1.28 9.34
N TYR A 148 -18.10 1.02 10.14
CA TYR A 148 -17.98 -0.20 10.93
C TYR A 148 -19.18 -0.40 11.87
N THR A 149 -19.61 0.64 12.59
CA THR A 149 -20.71 0.54 13.56
C THR A 149 -22.09 0.38 12.92
N ARG A 150 -22.24 0.63 11.62
CA ARG A 150 -23.50 0.43 10.88
C ARG A 150 -23.66 -0.98 10.32
N LEU A 151 -22.59 -1.79 10.33
CA LEU A 151 -22.64 -3.18 9.89
C LEU A 151 -23.38 -4.04 10.91
N GLN A 152 -24.01 -5.11 10.42
CA GLN A 152 -24.56 -6.14 11.31
C GLN A 152 -23.42 -6.89 12.01
N GLU A 153 -23.68 -7.50 13.17
CA GLU A 153 -22.65 -8.11 14.00
C GLU A 153 -21.87 -9.21 13.26
N ASP A 154 -22.56 -10.03 12.48
CA ASP A 154 -21.97 -11.05 11.61
C ASP A 154 -21.08 -10.46 10.50
N GLU A 155 -21.45 -9.30 9.97
CA GLU A 155 -20.66 -8.59 8.95
C GLU A 155 -19.47 -7.82 9.54
N ALA A 156 -19.61 -7.33 10.77
CA ALA A 156 -18.59 -6.58 11.49
C ALA A 156 -17.46 -7.48 12.02
N LEU A 157 -17.75 -8.78 12.23
CA LEU A 157 -16.78 -9.80 12.62
C LEU A 157 -16.13 -10.49 11.42
N ASP A 158 -16.71 -10.39 10.23
CA ASP A 158 -16.10 -10.85 8.98
C ASP A 158 -15.19 -9.75 8.40
N TYR A 159 -13.88 -10.06 8.32
CA TYR A 159 -12.91 -9.12 7.80
C TYR A 159 -13.20 -8.69 6.36
N ASP A 160 -13.54 -9.63 5.48
CA ASP A 160 -13.73 -9.39 4.05
C ASP A 160 -14.99 -8.55 3.82
N ARG A 161 -16.10 -8.87 4.50
CA ARG A 161 -17.35 -8.07 4.40
C ARG A 161 -17.15 -6.64 4.87
N CYS A 162 -16.51 -6.47 6.01
CA CYS A 162 -16.26 -5.13 6.53
C CYS A 162 -15.21 -4.37 5.70
N ARG A 163 -14.21 -5.06 5.11
CA ARG A 163 -13.26 -4.45 4.18
C ARG A 163 -14.00 -3.89 2.97
N ASP A 164 -14.86 -4.70 2.37
CA ASP A 164 -15.62 -4.31 1.19
C ASP A 164 -16.58 -3.14 1.49
N ALA A 165 -17.18 -3.10 2.68
CA ALA A 165 -18.02 -1.99 3.12
C ALA A 165 -17.23 -0.66 3.26
N LEU A 166 -16.03 -0.72 3.83
CA LEU A 166 -15.13 0.43 3.92
C LEU A 166 -14.73 0.93 2.53
N LEU A 167 -14.30 0.02 1.65
CA LEU A 167 -13.93 0.35 0.28
C LEU A 167 -15.08 1.00 -0.48
N ARG A 168 -16.29 0.43 -0.40
CA ARG A 168 -17.48 1.01 -1.03
C ARG A 168 -17.76 2.42 -0.52
N ARG A 169 -17.71 2.64 0.79
CA ARG A 169 -18.00 3.98 1.33
C ARG A 169 -16.98 5.00 0.82
N TYR A 170 -15.70 4.70 0.92
CA TYR A 170 -14.63 5.65 0.60
C TYR A 170 -14.45 5.87 -0.90
N ASN A 171 -14.69 4.85 -1.73
CA ASN A 171 -14.64 4.99 -3.19
C ASN A 171 -15.90 5.64 -3.77
N LEU A 172 -16.99 5.75 -3.00
CA LEU A 172 -18.19 6.52 -3.34
C LEU A 172 -18.17 7.95 -2.80
N THR A 173 -17.15 8.33 -2.01
CA THR A 173 -17.03 9.69 -1.41
C THR A 173 -15.94 10.52 -2.11
N GLN A 174 -15.37 10.02 -3.21
CA GLN A 174 -14.37 10.73 -4.00
C GLN A 174 -15.07 11.47 -5.16
N ASP A 175 -15.91 12.46 -4.81
CA ASP A 175 -16.51 13.45 -5.73
C ASP A 175 -16.26 14.86 -5.15
#